data_AF-A0A1R3GJK5-F1
#
_entry.id   AF-A0A1R3GJK5-F1
#
_cell.length_a   1.000
_cell.length_b   1.000
_cell.length_c   1.000
_cell.angle_alpha   90.00
_cell.angle_beta   90.00
_cell.angle_gamma   90.00
#
_symmetry.space_group_name_H-M   'P 1'
#
loop_
_entity.id
_entity.type
_entity.pdbx_description
1 polymer ?
#
loop_
_entity_poly.entity_id
_entity_poly.type
_entity_poly.pdbx_seq_one_letter_code
_entity_poly.pdbx_strand_id
1 'polypeptide(L)'
;APYWLTYDFPPEVREKLKRQWGSDWKGQAQKWFLLQFTGKEEEINLLGDGTEKPEFGEWSWMTPEQIVEHAVDFKKPVYEKVMELFAPHLQ
;
A
#
# COMPACT_ATOMS: atom_id res chain seq x y z
N ALA A 1 -3.25 -8.64 9.37
CA ALA A 1 -4.30 -9.48 8.76
C ALA A 1 -3.94 -10.95 8.91
N PRO A 2 -4.83 -11.80 9.47
CA PRO A 2 -4.52 -13.21 9.74
C PRO A 2 -4.37 -14.07 8.47
N TYR A 3 -4.79 -13.55 7.30
CA TYR A 3 -4.74 -14.24 6.01
C TYR A 3 -4.21 -13.34 4.89
N TRP A 4 -3.90 -13.97 3.75
CA TRP A 4 -3.50 -13.29 2.52
C TRP A 4 -4.69 -12.56 1.89
N LEU A 5 -4.48 -11.30 1.52
CA LEU A 5 -5.40 -10.53 0.69
C LEU A 5 -4.82 -10.41 -0.71
N THR A 6 -5.68 -10.51 -1.72
CA THR A 6 -5.24 -10.51 -3.12
C THR A 6 -6.04 -9.51 -3.94
N TYR A 7 -5.41 -8.93 -4.95
CA TYR A 7 -6.09 -8.20 -6.01
C TYR A 7 -5.44 -8.52 -7.35
N ASP A 8 -6.24 -8.41 -8.42
CA ASP A 8 -5.75 -8.48 -9.79
C ASP A 8 -5.42 -7.08 -10.31
N PHE A 9 -4.36 -6.96 -11.10
CA PHE A 9 -4.06 -5.74 -11.81
C PHE A 9 -5.08 -5.53 -12.94
N PRO A 10 -5.61 -4.31 -13.12
CA PRO A 10 -6.37 -3.96 -14.32
C PRO A 10 -5.57 -4.17 -15.60
N PRO A 11 -6.21 -4.43 -16.75
CA PRO A 11 -5.53 -4.68 -18.02
C PRO A 11 -4.48 -3.61 -18.37
N GLU A 12 -4.79 -2.33 -18.16
CA GLU A 12 -3.88 -1.21 -18.44
C GLU A 12 -2.64 -1.22 -17.53
N VAL A 13 -2.79 -1.63 -16.28
CA VAL A 13 -1.67 -1.78 -15.33
C VAL A 13 -0.83 -2.99 -15.70
N ARG A 14 -1.46 -4.13 -16.03
CA ARG A 14 -0.76 -5.33 -16.50
C ARG A 14 0.08 -5.07 -17.73
N GLU A 15 -0.48 -4.39 -18.73
CA GLU A 15 0.25 -4.05 -19.95
C GLU A 15 1.44 -3.12 -19.67
N LYS A 16 1.27 -2.13 -18.78
CA LYS A 16 2.38 -1.27 -18.36
C LYS A 16 3.50 -2.06 -17.68
N LEU A 17 3.15 -2.91 -16.70
CA LEU A 17 4.12 -3.72 -15.96
C LEU A 17 4.82 -4.74 -16.86
N LYS A 18 4.10 -5.35 -17.79
CA LYS A 18 4.66 -6.27 -18.79
C LYS A 18 5.69 -5.59 -19.68
N ARG A 19 5.46 -4.34 -20.09
CA ARG A 19 6.46 -3.55 -20.83
C ARG A 19 7.69 -3.21 -19.99
N GLN A 20 7.49 -2.93 -18.70
CA GLN A 20 8.57 -2.52 -17.80
C GLN A 20 9.44 -3.71 -17.34
N TRP A 21 8.84 -4.88 -17.09
CA TRP A 21 9.49 -6.03 -16.46
C TRP A 21 9.46 -7.32 -17.30
N GLY A 22 8.96 -7.27 -18.54
CA GLY A 22 8.94 -8.40 -19.47
C GLY A 22 8.06 -9.59 -19.06
N SER A 23 7.26 -9.43 -18.00
CA SER A 23 6.53 -10.52 -17.33
C SER A 23 5.06 -10.14 -17.12
N ASP A 24 4.17 -11.10 -17.36
CA ASP A 24 2.72 -10.90 -17.26
C ASP A 24 2.21 -11.25 -15.85
N TRP A 25 2.50 -10.35 -14.90
CA TRP A 25 2.00 -10.48 -13.53
C TRP A 25 0.50 -10.23 -13.46
N LYS A 26 -0.25 -11.17 -12.88
CA LYS A 26 -1.71 -11.07 -12.73
C LYS A 26 -2.13 -10.05 -11.66
N GLY A 27 -1.37 -9.93 -10.58
CA GLY A 27 -1.78 -9.23 -9.38
C GLY A 27 -0.79 -9.43 -8.24
N GLN A 28 -1.24 -9.14 -7.01
CA GLN A 28 -0.44 -9.35 -5.80
C GLN A 28 -1.20 -10.13 -4.74
N ALA A 29 -0.48 -10.94 -3.97
CA ALA A 29 -0.93 -11.52 -2.72
C ALA A 29 -0.15 -10.88 -1.57
N GLN A 30 -0.85 -10.33 -0.59
CA GLN A 30 -0.27 -9.47 0.44
C GLN A 30 -0.70 -9.91 1.84
N LYS A 31 0.22 -9.82 2.79
CA LYS A 31 -0.08 -9.86 4.23
C LYS A 31 0.20 -8.48 4.82
N TRP A 32 -0.78 -7.98 5.56
CA TRP A 32 -0.73 -6.65 6.14
C TRP A 32 -0.41 -6.70 7.64
N PHE A 33 0.36 -5.73 8.10
CA PHE A 33 0.75 -5.52 9.49
C PHE A 33 0.32 -4.12 9.93
N LEU A 34 -0.13 -4.00 11.17
CA LEU A 34 -0.42 -2.72 11.80
C LEU A 34 0.75 -2.38 12.72
N LEU A 35 1.32 -1.20 12.56
CA LEU A 35 2.40 -0.69 13.41
C LEU A 35 1.97 0.62 14.06
N GLN A 36 2.29 0.78 15.34
CA GLN A 36 2.16 2.06 16.03
C GLN A 36 3.49 2.81 15.91
N PHE A 37 3.45 4.02 15.35
CA PHE A 37 4.61 4.88 15.30
C PHE A 37 4.82 5.56 16.66
N THR A 38 5.96 5.31 17.29
CA THR A 38 6.31 5.85 18.61
C THR A 38 7.53 6.79 18.57
N GLY A 39 8.02 7.10 17.37
CA GLY A 39 9.15 8.01 17.15
C GLY A 39 8.70 9.45 16.94
N LYS A 40 9.60 10.28 16.42
CA LYS A 40 9.29 11.66 16.01
C LYS A 40 9.08 11.77 14.51
N GLU A 41 8.26 12.71 14.06
CA GLU A 41 7.94 12.86 12.63
C GLU A 41 9.17 13.12 11.75
N GLU A 42 10.23 13.74 12.30
CA GLU A 42 11.47 13.99 11.57
C GLU A 42 12.26 12.71 11.26
N GLU A 43 11.91 11.58 11.88
CA GLU A 43 12.50 10.27 11.59
C GLU A 43 11.90 9.64 10.31
N ILE A 44 10.79 10.16 9.78
CA ILE A 44 10.16 9.68 8.56
C ILE A 44 10.94 10.20 7.34
N ASN A 45 11.88 9.39 6.87
CA ASN A 45 12.70 9.69 5.68
C ASN A 45 12.22 8.89 4.46
N LEU A 46 11.68 9.58 3.45
CA LEU A 46 11.23 8.95 2.20
C LEU A 46 12.34 8.74 1.16
N LEU A 47 13.50 9.39 1.33
CA LEU A 47 14.60 9.37 0.36
C LEU A 47 15.51 8.14 0.49
N GLY A 48 15.37 7.37 1.57
CA GLY A 48 16.25 6.23 1.86
C GLY A 48 17.71 6.65 2.05
N ASP A 49 18.62 5.80 1.58
CA ASP A 49 20.08 6.02 1.59
C ASP A 49 20.62 6.65 0.29
N GLY A 50 19.73 6.97 -0.66
CA GLY A 50 20.07 7.55 -1.95
C GLY A 50 20.61 6.57 -3.00
N THR A 51 20.66 5.27 -2.73
CA THR A 51 21.14 4.26 -3.69
C THR A 51 20.09 3.85 -4.72
N GLU A 52 18.82 3.88 -4.31
CA GLU A 52 17.67 3.47 -5.10
C GLU A 52 16.74 4.66 -5.36
N LYS A 53 15.87 4.52 -6.36
CA LYS A 53 14.85 5.53 -6.62
C LYS A 53 13.81 5.52 -5.48
N PRO A 54 13.50 6.67 -4.86
CA PRO A 54 12.46 6.76 -3.84
C PRO A 54 11.10 6.26 -4.33
N GLU A 55 10.42 5.46 -3.52
CA GLU A 55 9.07 4.97 -3.80
C GLU A 55 8.02 6.07 -3.57
N PHE A 56 8.18 6.85 -2.49
CA PHE A 56 7.25 7.89 -2.07
C PHE A 56 7.87 9.28 -2.22
N GLY A 57 7.08 10.25 -2.66
CA GLY A 57 7.49 11.66 -2.71
C GLY A 57 7.01 12.47 -1.51
N GLU A 58 5.86 12.12 -0.95
CA GLU A 58 5.21 12.84 0.14
C GLU A 58 4.52 11.84 1.08
N TRP A 59 4.31 12.24 2.34
CA TRP A 59 3.57 11.47 3.33
C TRP A 59 2.69 12.40 4.16
N SER A 60 1.62 11.86 4.73
CA SER A 60 0.81 12.55 5.75
C SER A 60 0.07 11.52 6.60
N TRP A 61 -0.30 11.91 7.83
CA TRP A 61 -1.22 11.13 8.65
C TRP A 61 -2.65 11.29 8.13
N MET A 62 -3.36 10.18 8.00
CA MET A 62 -4.72 10.13 7.44
C MET A 62 -5.58 9.18 8.27
N THR A 63 -6.89 9.43 8.31
CA THR A 63 -7.85 8.48 8.88
C THR A 63 -7.98 7.24 7.98
N PRO A 64 -8.45 6.10 8.51
CA PRO A 64 -8.69 4.90 7.69
C PRO A 64 -9.56 5.15 6.46
N GLU A 65 -10.59 5.98 6.60
CA GLU A 65 -11.52 6.33 5.52
C GLU A 65 -10.79 7.12 4.43
N GLN A 66 -10.00 8.13 4.82
CA GLN A 66 -9.20 8.91 3.89
C GLN A 66 -8.20 8.03 3.13
N ILE A 67 -7.54 7.08 3.80
CA ILE A 67 -6.60 6.16 3.16
C ILE A 67 -7.29 5.35 2.06
N VAL A 68 -8.52 4.87 2.28
CA VAL A 68 -9.30 4.14 1.27
C VAL A 68 -9.69 5.08 0.11
N GLU A 69 -10.14 6.30 0.41
CA GLU A 69 -10.53 7.27 -0.62
C GLU A 69 -9.37 7.65 -1.56
N HIS A 70 -8.16 7.81 -1.01
CA HIS A 70 -6.94 8.14 -1.75
C HIS A 70 -6.32 6.96 -2.50
N ALA A 71 -6.71 5.72 -2.20
CA ALA A 71 -6.17 4.55 -2.89
C ALA A 71 -6.63 4.48 -4.35
N VAL A 72 -5.80 3.88 -5.21
CA VAL A 72 -6.21 3.52 -6.58
C VAL A 72 -7.33 2.49 -6.55
N ASP A 73 -8.29 2.59 -7.46
CA ASP A 73 -9.57 1.86 -7.39
C ASP A 73 -9.43 0.35 -7.21
N PHE A 74 -8.51 -0.30 -7.92
CA PHE A 74 -8.32 -1.75 -7.84
C PHE A 74 -7.72 -2.22 -6.50
N LYS A 75 -7.17 -1.31 -5.68
CA LYS A 75 -6.67 -1.61 -4.33
C LYS A 75 -7.67 -1.31 -3.22
N LYS A 76 -8.70 -0.47 -3.48
CA LYS A 76 -9.70 -0.05 -2.47
C LYS A 76 -10.31 -1.24 -1.71
N PRO A 77 -10.77 -2.32 -2.35
CA PRO A 77 -11.37 -3.44 -1.62
C PRO A 77 -10.41 -4.13 -0.66
N VAL A 78 -9.13 -4.20 -1.00
CA VAL A 78 -8.09 -4.75 -0.11
C VAL A 78 -7.87 -3.82 1.08
N TYR A 79 -7.81 -2.52 0.83
CA TYR A 79 -7.60 -1.51 1.87
C TYR A 79 -8.79 -1.45 2.83
N GLU A 80 -10.02 -1.46 2.33
CA GLU A 80 -11.24 -1.56 3.14
C GLU A 80 -11.18 -2.78 4.06
N LYS A 81 -10.80 -3.95 3.53
CA LYS A 81 -10.67 -5.16 4.34
C LYS A 81 -9.57 -5.07 5.39
N VAL A 82 -8.44 -4.44 5.05
CA VAL A 82 -7.35 -4.20 6.00
C VAL A 82 -7.82 -3.30 7.14
N MET A 83 -8.52 -2.22 6.83
CA MET A 83 -9.04 -1.28 7.84
C MET A 83 -10.09 -1.96 8.73
N GLU A 84 -11.02 -2.74 8.17
CA GLU A 84 -11.99 -3.53 8.94
C GLU A 84 -11.29 -4.51 9.90
N LEU A 85 -10.27 -5.22 9.43
CA LEU A 85 -9.51 -6.18 10.25
C LEU A 85 -8.71 -5.51 11.37
N PHE A 86 -8.29 -4.27 11.18
CA PHE A 86 -7.50 -3.53 12.16
C PHE A 86 -8.33 -2.58 13.02
N ALA A 87 -9.58 -2.27 12.66
CA ALA A 87 -10.44 -1.36 13.39
C ALA A 87 -10.51 -1.61 14.91
N PRO A 88 -10.58 -2.86 15.42
CA PRO A 88 -10.56 -3.10 16.87
C PRO A 88 -9.25 -2.71 17.59
N HIS A 89 -8.19 -2.42 16.84
CA HIS A 89 -6.85 -2.10 17.32
C HIS A 89 -6.40 -0.68 16.98
N LEU A 90 -7.21 0.08 16.24
CA LEU A 90 -6.97 1.49 15.99
C LEU A 90 -7.39 2.28 17.25
N GLN A 91 -6.51 3.16 17.72
CA GLN A 91 -6.72 4.01 18.89
C GLN A 91 -7.27 5.38 18.47
#